data_AF-A0A923YIH9-F1
#
_entry.id   AF-A0A923YIH9-F1
#
_cell.length_a   1.000
_cell.length_b   1.000
_cell.length_c   1.000
_cell.angle_alpha   90.00
_cell.angle_beta   90.00
_cell.angle_gamma   90.00
#
_symmetry.space_group_name_H-M   'P 1'
#
loop_
_entity.id
_entity.type
_entity.pdbx_description
1 polymer ?
#
loop_
_entity_poly.entity_id
_entity_poly.type
_entity_poly.pdbx_seq_one_letter_code
_entity_poly.pdbx_strand_id
1 'polypeptide(L)'
;MSIFITIPLVLVAIIALFLIAGLFIKKEYSIERVVFIGQPKKKVFEFIKILNNQDHYNKWWMDDPQPKKTLKGIDGTVGFITAWDNGGQQKGEQEIKK
;
A
#
# COMPACT_ATOMS: atom_id res chain seq x y z
N MET A 1 -6.32 -49.08 -13.06
CA MET A 1 -5.63 -48.29 -12.01
C MET A 1 -6.63 -48.08 -10.88
N SER A 2 -6.32 -48.50 -9.65
CA SER A 2 -7.29 -48.40 -8.54
C SER A 2 -7.54 -46.94 -8.19
N ILE A 3 -8.82 -46.57 -7.99
CA ILE A 3 -9.23 -45.20 -7.69
C ILE A 3 -8.50 -44.64 -6.45
N PHE A 4 -8.19 -45.52 -5.49
CA PHE A 4 -7.45 -45.24 -4.26
C PHE A 4 -6.01 -44.75 -4.49
N ILE A 5 -5.37 -45.11 -5.60
CA ILE A 5 -4.02 -44.64 -5.97
C ILE A 5 -4.12 -43.38 -6.84
N THR A 6 -5.17 -43.28 -7.65
CA THR A 6 -5.31 -42.20 -8.63
C THR A 6 -5.60 -40.85 -7.96
N ILE A 7 -6.47 -40.81 -6.94
CA ILE A 7 -6.84 -39.59 -6.21
C ILE A 7 -5.63 -38.90 -5.54
N PRO A 8 -4.83 -39.59 -4.69
CA PRO A 8 -3.67 -38.95 -4.07
C PRO A 8 -2.60 -38.54 -5.09
N LEU A 9 -2.43 -39.28 -6.18
CA LEU A 9 -1.50 -38.92 -7.25
C LEU A 9 -1.89 -37.59 -7.92
N VAL A 10 -3.18 -37.42 -8.23
CA VAL A 10 -3.70 -36.17 -8.79
C VAL A 10 -3.52 -35.02 -7.80
N LEU A 11 -3.77 -35.24 -6.51
CA LEU A 11 -3.58 -34.21 -5.48
C LEU A 11 -2.11 -33.75 -5.39
N VAL A 12 -1.17 -34.69 -5.37
CA VAL A 12 0.28 -34.39 -5.37
C VAL A 12 0.67 -33.65 -6.64
N ALA A 13 0.14 -34.03 -7.80
CA ALA A 13 0.42 -33.34 -9.06
C ALA A 13 -0.07 -31.88 -9.04
N ILE A 14 -1.25 -31.61 -8.46
CA ILE A 14 -1.78 -30.25 -8.31
C ILE A 14 -0.91 -29.42 -7.37
N ILE A 15 -0.49 -29.98 -6.23
CA ILE A 15 0.39 -29.29 -5.29
C ILE A 15 1.74 -28.97 -5.95
N ALA A 16 2.34 -29.95 -6.64
CA ALA A 16 3.60 -29.77 -7.35
C ALA A 16 3.48 -28.68 -8.42
N LEU A 17 2.37 -28.61 -9.14
CA LEU A 17 2.10 -27.57 -10.14
C LEU A 17 2.13 -26.17 -9.52
N PHE A 18 1.44 -25.95 -8.39
CA PHE A 18 1.45 -24.64 -7.72
C PHE A 18 2.83 -24.26 -7.19
N LEU A 19 3.59 -25.22 -6.64
CA LEU A 19 4.95 -24.98 -6.17
C LEU A 19 5.89 -24.59 -7.32
N ILE A 20 5.82 -25.31 -8.44
CA ILE A 20 6.60 -25.00 -9.64
C ILE A 20 6.23 -23.62 -10.17
N ALA A 21 4.94 -23.29 -10.29
CA ALA A 21 4.49 -21.97 -10.73
C ALA A 21 5.00 -20.85 -9.81
N GLY A 22 4.98 -21.07 -8.49
CA GLY A 22 5.49 -20.12 -7.49
C GLY A 22 6.99 -19.83 -7.60
N LEU A 23 7.80 -20.77 -8.12
CA LEU A 23 9.24 -20.55 -8.34
C LEU A 23 9.53 -19.53 -9.45
N PHE A 24 8.62 -19.38 -10.41
CA PHE A 24 8.81 -18.51 -11.58
C PHE A 24 8.07 -17.18 -11.50
N ILE A 25 7.12 -17.02 -10.55
CA ILE A 25 6.41 -15.76 -10.34
C ILE A 25 7.33 -14.72 -9.68
N LYS A 26 7.28 -13.49 -10.20
CA LYS A 26 7.96 -12.35 -9.58
C LYS A 26 7.31 -12.04 -8.23
N LYS A 27 8.15 -11.89 -7.21
CA LYS A 27 7.71 -11.55 -5.84
C LYS A 27 7.22 -10.10 -5.72
N GLU A 28 7.67 -9.24 -6.63
CA GLU A 28 7.35 -7.83 -6.65
C GLU A 28 6.31 -7.55 -7.73
N TYR A 29 5.32 -6.73 -7.35
CA TYR A 29 4.33 -6.19 -8.27
C TYR A 29 4.23 -4.68 -8.04
N SER A 30 3.97 -3.93 -9.11
CA SER A 30 3.79 -2.48 -9.05
C SER A 30 2.36 -2.14 -9.45
N ILE A 31 1.72 -1.27 -8.68
CA ILE A 31 0.41 -0.72 -9.00
C ILE A 31 0.61 0.72 -9.43
N GLU A 32 0.13 1.07 -10.62
CA GLU A 32 0.11 2.45 -11.12
C GLU A 32 -1.33 2.91 -11.33
N ARG A 33 -1.60 4.16 -10.97
CA ARG A 33 -2.87 4.84 -11.22
C ARG A 33 -2.60 6.23 -11.76
N VAL A 34 -3.25 6.56 -12.86
CA VAL A 34 -3.21 7.90 -13.46
C VAL A 34 -4.55 8.58 -13.26
N VAL A 35 -4.52 9.84 -12.85
CA VAL A 35 -5.69 10.72 -12.74
C VAL A 35 -5.40 12.03 -13.46
N PHE A 36 -6.37 12.54 -14.21
CA PHE A 36 -6.26 13.83 -14.89
C PHE A 36 -6.80 14.94 -13.99
N ILE A 37 -5.96 15.94 -13.69
CA ILE A 37 -6.32 17.10 -12.88
C ILE A 37 -6.22 18.34 -13.76
N GLY A 38 -7.33 19.03 -13.98
CA GLY A 38 -7.43 20.25 -14.78
C GLY A 38 -6.86 21.49 -14.07
N GLN A 39 -5.64 21.40 -13.51
CA GLN A 39 -4.98 22.49 -12.78
C GLN A 39 -3.49 22.57 -13.17
N PRO A 40 -2.84 23.74 -13.00
CA PRO A 40 -1.41 23.89 -13.28
C PRO A 40 -0.55 22.93 -12.43
N LYS A 41 0.48 22.34 -13.05
CA LYS A 41 1.39 21.38 -12.38
C LYS A 41 1.96 21.91 -11.06
N LYS A 42 2.37 23.17 -11.02
CA LYS A 42 2.90 23.83 -9.82
C LYS A 42 1.90 23.80 -8.66
N LYS A 43 0.64 24.15 -8.94
CA LYS A 43 -0.44 24.17 -7.94
C LYS A 43 -0.74 22.77 -7.40
N VAL A 44 -0.77 21.77 -8.30
CA VAL A 44 -0.97 20.38 -7.90
C VAL A 44 0.19 19.91 -7.01
N PHE A 45 1.44 20.19 -7.42
CA PHE A 45 2.64 19.82 -6.66
C PHE A 45 2.68 20.49 -5.27
N GLU A 46 2.40 21.79 -5.20
CA GLU A 46 2.34 22.53 -3.93
C GLU A 46 1.27 21.97 -2.99
N PHE A 47 0.15 21.48 -3.53
CA PHE A 47 -0.88 20.82 -2.74
C PHE A 47 -0.45 19.44 -2.22
N ILE A 48 0.07 18.57 -3.08
CA ILE A 48 0.45 17.19 -2.69
C ILE A 48 1.72 17.13 -1.83
N LYS A 49 2.60 18.13 -1.93
CA LYS A 49 3.83 18.23 -1.14
C LYS A 49 3.56 18.36 0.36
N ILE A 50 2.42 18.94 0.72
CA ILE A 50 1.96 19.08 2.11
C ILE A 50 1.26 17.77 2.49
N LEU A 51 1.86 16.98 3.37
CA LEU A 51 1.34 15.68 3.74
C LEU A 51 0.00 15.78 4.47
N ASN A 52 -0.24 16.84 5.24
CA ASN A 52 -1.53 17.05 5.89
C ASN A 52 -2.69 17.21 4.88
N ASN A 53 -2.42 17.63 3.64
CA ASN A 53 -3.46 17.70 2.61
C ASN A 53 -3.97 16.33 2.17
N GLN A 54 -3.28 15.23 2.52
CA GLN A 54 -3.78 13.87 2.30
C GLN A 54 -5.14 13.64 2.98
N ASP A 55 -5.54 14.44 3.97
CA ASP A 55 -6.89 14.36 4.56
C ASP A 55 -8.01 14.59 3.56
N HIS A 56 -7.70 15.19 2.40
CA HIS A 56 -8.66 15.48 1.35
C HIS A 56 -8.73 14.45 0.23
N TYR A 57 -7.78 13.51 0.14
CA TYR A 57 -7.68 12.60 -1.01
C TYR A 57 -7.18 11.20 -0.68
N ASN A 58 -6.53 11.01 0.46
CA ASN A 58 -6.12 9.70 0.93
C ASN A 58 -7.35 8.99 1.50
N LYS A 59 -7.81 7.96 0.78
CA LYS A 59 -9.00 7.20 1.16
C LYS A 59 -8.92 6.65 2.58
N TRP A 60 -7.75 6.19 3.01
CA TRP A 60 -7.56 5.66 4.35
C TRP A 60 -7.72 6.72 5.45
N TRP A 61 -7.30 7.95 5.18
CA TRP A 61 -7.47 9.04 6.12
C TRP A 61 -8.90 9.57 6.13
N MET A 62 -9.59 9.55 4.99
CA MET A 62 -11.00 9.92 4.89
C MET A 62 -11.94 8.89 5.51
N ASP A 63 -11.56 7.60 5.50
CA ASP A 63 -12.35 6.51 6.06
C ASP A 63 -12.15 6.36 7.59
N ASP A 64 -11.14 6.99 8.20
CA ASP A 64 -10.87 6.94 9.65
C ASP A 64 -11.63 8.06 10.39
N PRO A 65 -12.59 7.75 11.29
CA PRO A 65 -13.38 8.76 11.98
C PRO A 65 -12.62 9.57 13.04
N GLN A 66 -11.50 9.06 13.58
CA GLN A 66 -10.68 9.77 14.57
C GLN A 66 -9.19 9.37 14.45
N PRO A 67 -8.48 9.83 13.42
CA PRO A 67 -7.09 9.47 13.23
C PRO A 67 -6.24 10.16 14.31
N LYS A 68 -5.65 9.38 15.23
CA LYS A 68 -4.65 9.89 16.17
C LYS A 68 -3.33 10.06 15.45
N LYS A 69 -3.08 11.28 14.96
CA LYS A 69 -1.84 11.64 14.28
C LYS A 69 -0.91 12.44 15.17
N THR A 70 0.38 12.18 15.03
CA THR A 70 1.45 12.96 15.65
C THR A 70 2.31 13.55 14.55
N LEU A 71 2.51 14.86 14.58
CA LEU A 71 3.29 15.59 13.59
C LEU A 71 4.62 16.04 14.20
N LYS A 72 5.70 15.93 13.44
CA LYS A 72 7.03 16.42 13.83
C LYS A 72 7.71 17.14 12.67
N GLY A 73 8.21 18.35 12.93
CA GLY A 73 8.88 19.19 11.93
C GLY A 73 7.93 20.15 11.21
N ILE A 74 8.35 20.65 10.05
CA ILE A 74 7.58 21.61 9.22
C ILE A 74 7.05 20.88 7.99
N ASP A 75 5.73 20.80 7.81
CA ASP A 75 5.12 20.10 6.69
C ASP A 75 5.60 20.64 5.33
N GLY A 76 5.79 19.75 4.37
CA GLY A 76 6.39 20.04 3.08
C GLY A 76 7.91 20.24 3.11
N THR A 77 8.60 20.00 4.23
CA THR A 77 10.07 20.04 4.29
C THR A 77 10.65 18.67 4.59
N VAL A 78 11.89 18.44 4.12
CA VAL A 78 12.62 17.21 4.40
C VAL A 78 12.76 17.01 5.92
N GLY A 79 12.46 15.81 6.40
CA GLY A 79 12.44 15.46 7.82
C GLY A 79 11.10 15.74 8.52
N PHE A 80 10.08 16.23 7.80
CA PHE A 80 8.72 16.21 8.31
C PHE A 80 8.22 14.77 8.44
N ILE A 81 7.65 14.45 9.60
CA ILE A 81 7.12 13.13 9.92
C ILE A 81 5.66 13.27 10.35
N THR A 82 4.79 12.47 9.75
CA THR A 82 3.43 12.21 10.23
C THR A 82 3.32 10.76 10.66
N ALA A 83 3.03 10.51 11.93
CA ALA A 83 2.81 9.18 12.49
C ALA A 83 1.33 9.03 12.90
N TRP A 84 0.78 7.83 12.80
CA TRP A 84 -0.59 7.55 13.25
C TRP A 84 -0.67 6.25 14.04
N ASP A 85 -1.58 6.19 15.03
CA ASP A 85 -1.85 5.00 15.84
C ASP A 85 -3.35 4.91 16.19
N ASN A 86 -4.10 4.09 15.46
CA ASN A 86 -5.53 3.86 15.71
C ASN A 86 -5.75 2.63 16.60
N GLY A 87 -5.29 2.72 17.86
CA GLY A 87 -5.50 1.68 18.88
C GLY A 87 -4.75 0.37 18.60
N GLY A 88 -3.59 0.45 17.94
CA GLY A 88 -2.74 -0.71 17.63
C GLY A 88 -3.12 -1.52 16.39
N GLN A 89 -4.33 -1.37 15.83
CA GLN A 89 -4.72 -2.10 14.61
C GLN A 89 -4.16 -1.46 13.33
N GLN A 90 -4.03 -0.14 13.32
CA GLN A 90 -3.50 0.61 12.19
C GLN A 90 -2.47 1.63 12.69
N LYS A 91 -1.20 1.28 12.52
CA LYS A 91 -0.06 2.10 12.91
C LYS A 91 0.89 2.28 11.75
N GLY A 92 1.42 3.48 11.58
CA GLY A 92 2.40 3.77 10.56
C GLY A 92 3.02 5.15 10.72
N GLU A 93 4.05 5.40 9.92
CA GLU A 93 4.68 6.70 9.80
C GLU A 93 4.99 7.00 8.33
N GLN A 94 4.95 8.28 7.99
CA GLN A 94 5.40 8.78 6.70
C GLN A 94 6.36 9.95 6.92
N GLU A 95 7.52 9.88 6.28
CA GLU A 95 8.58 10.88 6.36
C GLU A 95 8.89 11.44 4.97
N ILE A 96 9.05 12.77 4.88
CA ILE A 96 9.58 13.42 3.67
C ILE A 96 11.10 13.25 3.64
N LYS A 97 11.61 12.42 2.73
CA LYS A 97 13.05 12.20 2.53
C LYS A 97 13.57 13.02 1.32
N LYS A 98 14.91 13.16 1.25
CA LYS A 98 15.60 13.82 0.12
C LYS A 98 15.48 13.01 -1.16
#